data_AF-A0A916TEG1-F1
#
_entry.id   AF-A0A916TEG1-F1
#
_cell.length_a   1.000
_cell.length_b   1.000
_cell.length_c   1.000
_cell.angle_alpha   90.00
_cell.angle_beta   90.00
_cell.angle_gamma   90.00
#
_symmetry.space_group_name_H-M   'P 1'
#
loop_
_entity.id
_entity.type
_entity.pdbx_description
1 polymer ?
#
loop_
_entity_poly.entity_id
_entity_poly.type
_entity_poly.pdbx_seq_one_letter_code
_entity_poly.pdbx_strand_id
1 'polypeptide(L)' 'MPVVTAKKKCCKDSLRCKKCPVTLERLRKAGHAQRMSKRGYDVDADVPGKIRKAARRR' A
#
# COMPACT_ATOMS: atom_id res chain seq x y z
N MET A 1 -4.09 13.57 5.01
CA MET A 1 -3.39 12.30 4.74
C MET A 1 -3.22 12.13 3.23
N PRO A 2 -2.12 11.56 2.73
CA PRO A 2 -1.89 11.42 1.28
C PRO A 2 -2.80 10.35 0.68
N VAL A 3 -3.68 10.75 -0.24
CA VAL A 3 -4.54 9.86 -1.02
C VAL A 3 -3.72 9.17 -2.12
N VAL A 4 -3.67 7.84 -2.09
CA VAL A 4 -2.91 7.01 -3.04
C VAL A 4 -3.84 6.16 -3.88
N THR A 5 -3.76 6.33 -5.20
CA THR A 5 -4.45 5.45 -6.15
C THR A 5 -3.64 4.19 -6.42
N ALA A 6 -4.23 3.03 -6.13
CA ALA A 6 -3.69 1.72 -6.43
C ALA A 6 -3.60 1.49 -7.95
N LYS A 7 -2.51 0.86 -8.39
CA LYS A 7 -2.35 0.40 -9.77
C LYS A 7 -3.37 -0.69 -10.12
N LYS A 8 -3.70 -0.79 -11.41
CA LYS A 8 -4.55 -1.87 -11.96
C LYS A 8 -3.94 -3.27 -11.81
N LYS A 9 -2.61 -3.38 -11.94
CA LYS A 9 -1.86 -4.64 -11.87
C LYS A 9 -0.68 -4.49 -10.92
N CYS A 10 -0.29 -5.59 -10.26
CA CYS A 10 0.93 -5.64 -9.44
C CYS A 10 2.15 -5.42 -10.34
N CYS A 11 3.06 -4.54 -9.92
CA CYS A 11 4.39 -4.39 -10.54
C CYS A 11 5.07 -5.77 -10.43
N LYS A 12 5.38 -6.40 -11.58
CA LYS A 12 5.98 -7.74 -11.66
C LYS A 12 7.47 -7.74 -11.25
N ASP A 13 7.98 -6.60 -10.81
CA ASP A 13 9.32 -6.40 -10.26
C ASP A 13 9.57 -7.21 -8.98
N SER A 14 10.85 -7.29 -8.63
CA SER A 14 11.37 -7.95 -7.41
C SER A 14 10.84 -7.29 -6.14
N LEU A 15 10.78 -5.95 -6.09
CA LEU A 15 10.20 -5.18 -4.98
C LEU A 15 8.83 -4.61 -5.36
N ARG A 16 7.77 -4.91 -4.60
CA ARG A 16 6.44 -4.34 -4.88
C ARG A 16 6.47 -2.83 -4.63
N CYS A 17 5.98 -2.06 -5.61
CA CYS A 17 6.02 -0.60 -5.58
C CYS A 17 5.01 0.00 -4.56
N LYS A 18 5.15 1.29 -4.20
CA LYS A 18 4.30 1.94 -3.18
C LYS A 18 2.80 1.95 -3.53
N LYS A 19 2.50 1.96 -4.83
CA LYS A 19 1.13 1.98 -5.39
C LYS A 19 0.60 0.58 -5.73
N CYS A 20 1.28 -0.48 -5.31
CA CYS A 20 0.84 -1.85 -5.59
C CYS A 20 -0.48 -2.14 -4.89
N PRO A 21 -1.47 -2.77 -5.55
CA PRO A 21 -2.71 -3.14 -4.91
C PRO A 21 -2.46 -4.03 -3.68
N VAL A 22 -1.55 -5.00 -3.77
CA VAL A 22 -1.26 -5.90 -2.63
C VAL A 22 -0.51 -5.20 -1.51
N THR A 23 0.38 -4.25 -1.82
CA THR A 23 1.09 -3.47 -0.79
C THR A 23 0.10 -2.62 -0.01
N LEU A 24 -0.82 -1.95 -0.70
CA LEU A 24 -1.87 -1.13 -0.08
C LEU A 24 -2.87 -2.00 0.71
N GLU A 25 -3.22 -3.18 0.20
CA GLU A 25 -4.03 -4.16 0.92
C GLU A 25 -3.37 -4.61 2.23
N ARG A 26 -2.06 -4.85 2.22
CA ARG A 26 -1.27 -5.22 3.42
C ARG A 26 -1.17 -4.08 4.42
N LEU A 27 -0.97 -2.85 3.94
CA LEU A 27 -0.99 -1.66 4.79
C LEU A 27 -2.36 -1.46 5.44
N ARG A 28 -3.44 -1.70 4.70
CA ARG A 28 -4.81 -1.67 5.22
C ARG A 28 -5.03 -2.73 6.31
N LYS A 29 -4.60 -3.97 6.06
CA LYS A 29 -4.68 -5.06 7.05
C LYS A 29 -3.87 -4.77 8.31
N ALA A 30 -2.76 -4.06 8.17
CA ALA A 30 -1.92 -3.62 9.28
C ALA A 30 -2.47 -2.37 10.00
N GLY A 31 -3.62 -1.82 9.59
CA GLY A 31 -4.23 -0.64 10.21
C GLY A 31 -3.63 0.71 9.80
N HIS A 32 -2.70 0.72 8.84
CA HIS A 32 -1.99 1.93 8.39
C HIS A 32 -2.51 2.49 7.06
N ALA A 33 -3.65 1.98 6.58
CA ALA A 33 -4.32 2.54 5.41
C ALA A 33 -5.84 2.28 5.49
N GLN A 34 -6.63 3.20 4.97
CA GLN A 34 -8.08 3.06 4.83
C GLN A 34 -8.45 3.04 3.35
N ARG A 35 -9.39 2.17 2.97
CA ARG A 35 -9.84 2.09 1.58
C ARG A 35 -10.99 3.06 1.37
N MET A 36 -10.74 4.12 0.59
CA MET A 36 -11.72 5.16 0.26
C MET A 36 -12.55 4.81 -0.98
N SER A 37 -11.98 4.08 -1.94
CA SER A 37 -12.70 3.66 -3.14
C SER A 37 -12.17 2.34 -3.69
N LYS A 38 -12.72 1.88 -4.82
CA LYS A 38 -12.30 0.62 -5.46
C LYS A 38 -10.78 0.56 -5.69
N ARG A 39 -10.12 1.70 -5.91
CA ARG A 39 -8.65 1.82 -6.00
C ARG A 39 -8.04 2.93 -5.15
N GLY A 40 -8.85 3.73 -4.46
CA GLY A 40 -8.36 4.80 -3.59
C GLY A 40 -8.05 4.26 -2.21
N TYR A 41 -6.83 4.51 -1.75
CA TYR A 41 -6.39 4.26 -0.40
C TYR A 41 -5.94 5.56 0.24
N ASP A 42 -6.45 5.84 1.42
CA ASP A 42 -5.88 6.83 2.31
C ASP A 42 -4.78 6.13 3.12
N VAL A 43 -3.54 6.58 3.00
CA VAL A 43 -2.40 5.93 3.67
C VAL A 43 -1.89 6.87 4.74
N ASP A 44 -1.71 6.35 5.95
CA ASP A 44 -1.18 7.14 7.05
C ASP A 44 0.21 7.69 6.71
N ALA A 45 0.49 8.94 7.08
CA ALA A 45 1.80 9.52 6.82
C ALA A 45 2.87 8.80 7.66
N ASP A 46 2.49 8.38 8.87
CA ASP A 46 3.33 7.70 9.83
C ASP A 46 3.22 6.17 9.71
N VAL A 47 3.58 5.62 8.54
CA VAL A 47 3.79 4.16 8.43
C VAL A 47 5.20 3.82 8.90
N PRO A 48 5.36 2.98 9.94
CA PRO A 48 6.66 2.53 10.39
C PRO A 48 7.47 1.90 9.24
N GLY A 49 8.76 2.22 9.15
CA GLY A 49 9.63 1.72 8.08
C GLY A 49 9.66 0.19 7.98
N LYS A 50 9.52 -0.52 9.11
CA LYS A 50 9.41 -1.98 9.18
C LYS A 50 8.16 -2.50 8.46
N ILE A 51 6.99 -1.94 8.79
CA ILE A 51 5.71 -2.28 8.16
C ILE A 51 5.75 -1.97 6.66
N ARG A 52 6.32 -0.82 6.29
CA ARG A 52 6.45 -0.39 4.90
C ARG A 52 7.34 -1.34 4.07
N LYS A 53 8.43 -1.86 4.66
CA LYS A 53 9.30 -2.86 4.01
C LYS A 53 8.61 -4.22 3.92
N ALA A 54 7.94 -4.66 4.99
CA ALA A 54 7.20 -5.92 5.03
C ALA A 54 6.06 -5.95 4.00
N ALA A 55 5.30 -4.86 3.87
CA ALA A 55 4.21 -4.75 2.89
C ALA A 55 4.70 -4.88 1.44
N ARG A 56 5.94 -4.46 1.15
CA ARG A 56 6.54 -4.48 -0.20
C ARG A 56 7.29 -5.77 -0.55
N ARG A 57 7.63 -6.59 0.45
CA ARG A 57 8.27 -7.91 0.25
C ARG A 57 7.33 -8.80 -0.59
N ARG A 58 7.83 -9.70 -1.45
CA ARG A 58 6.95 -10.70 -2.05
C ARG A 58 6.48 -11.66 -0.97
#